data_AF-A0A845CC15-F1
#
_entry.id   AF-A0A845CC15-F1
#
_cell.length_a   1.000
_cell.length_b   1.000
_cell.length_c   1.000
_cell.angle_alpha   90.00
_cell.angle_beta   90.00
_cell.angle_gamma   90.00
#
_symmetry.space_group_name_H-M   'P 1'
#
loop_
_entity.id
_entity.type
_entity.pdbx_description
1 polymer ?
#
loop_
_entity_poly.entity_id
_entity_poly.type
_entity_poly.pdbx_seq_one_letter_code
_entity_poly.pdbx_strand_id
1 'polypeptide(L)'
;MALQTLAPSAEGPLPTTQIQRSSFGTRGEFRLGDVYCSCRPGEPFHVWFNHELDAQSVTADLIQVDPPLPGGVVEAGWGSMTIRGQTRANTTYTLTFLPGLRDSFGQTLSKPQTARVHVGEQGQFLYSPQVMEVLPPDEGGQFQIISANVPRVRLLGYRVEPADWPQFLAAR
;
A
#
# COMPACT_ATOMS: atom_id res chain seq x y z
N MET A 1 6.77 38.72 -2.83
CA MET A 1 6.65 40.20 -2.83
C MET A 1 7.67 40.75 -1.84
N ALA A 2 8.26 41.92 -2.10
CA ALA A 2 9.25 42.53 -1.20
C ALA A 2 8.84 43.97 -0.85
N LEU A 3 8.78 44.27 0.44
CA LEU A 3 8.60 45.62 0.96
C LEU A 3 10.00 46.25 1.11
N GLN A 4 10.21 47.42 0.49
CA GLN A 4 11.50 48.10 0.54
C GLN A 4 11.67 48.89 1.85
N THR A 5 12.91 49.32 2.10
CA THR A 5 13.19 50.28 3.17
C THR A 5 12.42 51.59 2.94
N LEU A 6 12.09 52.27 4.02
CA LEU A 6 11.30 53.49 4.08
C LEU A 6 9.83 53.37 3.63
N ALA A 7 9.31 52.14 3.44
CA ALA A 7 7.90 51.94 3.17
C ALA A 7 7.04 52.47 4.35
N PRO A 8 6.03 53.32 4.09
CA PRO A 8 5.12 53.82 5.11
C PRO A 8 4.25 52.69 5.67
N SER A 9 3.93 52.75 6.96
CA SER A 9 3.11 51.75 7.64
C SER A 9 1.72 52.31 7.95
N ALA A 10 0.68 51.47 7.79
CA ALA A 10 -0.67 51.79 8.23
C ALA A 10 -0.85 51.66 9.75
N GLU A 11 0.10 51.02 10.45
CA GLU A 11 0.02 50.76 11.89
C GLU A 11 0.80 51.79 12.74
N GLY A 12 1.58 52.68 12.14
CA GLY A 12 2.30 53.71 12.90
C GLY A 12 3.26 54.57 12.07
N PRO A 13 3.84 55.62 12.69
CA PRO A 13 4.63 56.64 11.99
C PRO A 13 6.08 56.20 11.67
N LEU A 14 6.54 55.08 12.23
CA LEU A 14 7.90 54.61 12.01
C LEU A 14 7.99 53.82 10.70
N PRO A 15 8.90 54.21 9.77
CA PRO A 15 9.04 53.53 8.50
C PRO A 15 9.83 52.23 8.61
N THR A 16 9.64 51.32 7.65
CA THR A 16 10.41 50.07 7.56
C THR A 16 11.91 50.35 7.39
N THR A 17 12.77 49.83 8.26
CA THR A 17 14.23 50.05 8.20
C THR A 17 15.00 48.93 7.49
N GLN A 18 14.35 47.80 7.20
CA GLN A 18 14.95 46.64 6.54
C GLN A 18 14.05 46.11 5.42
N ILE A 19 14.64 45.57 4.35
CA ILE A 19 13.85 44.93 3.29
C ILE A 19 13.13 43.71 3.87
N GLN A 20 11.80 43.70 3.80
CA GLN A 20 11.00 42.54 4.17
C GLN A 20 10.64 41.75 2.91
N ARG A 21 10.94 40.46 2.90
CA ARG A 21 10.53 39.54 1.82
C ARG A 21 9.53 38.54 2.36
N SER A 22 8.42 38.43 1.66
CA SER A 22 7.41 37.40 1.92
C SER A 22 7.21 36.58 0.66
N SER A 23 7.25 35.26 0.83
CA SER A 23 6.86 34.28 -0.18
C SER A 23 5.73 33.43 0.38
N PHE A 24 4.73 33.16 -0.46
CA PHE A 24 3.72 32.15 -0.19
C PHE A 24 3.58 31.29 -1.44
N GLY A 25 3.23 30.02 -1.26
CA GLY A 25 2.84 29.12 -2.32
C GLY A 25 1.37 28.79 -2.15
N THR A 26 0.60 28.85 -3.24
CA THR A 26 -0.71 28.19 -3.27
C THR A 26 -0.48 26.69 -3.53
N ARG A 27 -1.39 25.84 -3.02
CA ARG A 27 -1.34 24.40 -3.35
C ARG A 27 -1.43 24.23 -4.86
N GLY A 28 -0.65 23.28 -5.39
CA GLY A 28 -0.67 22.95 -6.80
C GLY A 28 -1.99 22.29 -7.21
N GLU A 29 -2.09 21.83 -8.45
CA GLU A 29 -3.20 20.99 -8.87
C GLU A 29 -3.17 19.62 -8.17
N PHE A 30 -4.36 19.11 -7.81
CA PHE A 30 -4.53 17.75 -7.31
C PHE A 30 -4.25 16.73 -8.42
N ARG A 31 -3.40 15.75 -8.14
CA ARG A 31 -2.92 14.75 -9.10
C ARG A 31 -2.46 13.47 -8.41
N LEU A 32 -2.42 12.42 -9.20
CA LEU A 32 -1.73 11.17 -8.88
C LEU A 32 -0.24 11.45 -8.65
N GLY A 33 0.28 10.90 -7.57
CA GLY A 33 1.70 10.82 -7.27
C GLY A 33 2.24 9.46 -7.69
N ASP A 34 2.68 8.67 -6.72
CA ASP A 34 3.32 7.38 -6.95
C ASP A 34 2.37 6.19 -6.77
N VAL A 35 2.67 5.09 -7.44
CA VAL A 35 2.04 3.80 -7.20
C VAL A 35 3.12 2.77 -6.89
N TYR A 36 2.92 2.01 -5.82
CA TYR A 36 3.86 1.00 -5.35
C TYR A 36 3.14 -0.30 -5.01
N CYS A 37 3.89 -1.39 -5.12
CA CYS A 37 3.52 -2.70 -4.62
C CYS A 37 4.78 -3.53 -4.36
N SER A 38 4.63 -4.58 -3.57
CA SER A 38 5.52 -5.75 -3.61
C SER A 38 5.34 -6.56 -4.91
N CYS A 39 4.24 -6.30 -5.62
CA CYS A 39 3.89 -6.74 -6.96
C CYS A 39 3.90 -8.26 -7.15
N ARG A 40 3.53 -8.99 -6.09
CA ARG A 40 3.24 -10.44 -6.15
C ARG A 40 1.73 -10.65 -6.27
N PRO A 41 1.29 -11.80 -6.81
CA PRO A 41 -0.12 -12.14 -6.86
C PRO A 41 -0.77 -12.10 -5.47
N GLY A 42 -1.92 -11.43 -5.36
CA GLY A 42 -2.67 -11.21 -4.12
C GLY A 42 -2.22 -10.01 -3.28
N GLU A 43 -1.11 -9.36 -3.63
CA GLU A 43 -0.62 -8.17 -2.89
C GLU A 43 -1.40 -6.91 -3.28
N PRO A 44 -1.62 -5.98 -2.33
CA PRO A 44 -2.30 -4.73 -2.61
C PRO A 44 -1.47 -3.81 -3.52
N PHE A 45 -2.16 -2.99 -4.29
CA PHE A 45 -1.57 -1.78 -4.86
C PHE A 45 -1.79 -0.66 -3.86
N HIS A 46 -0.76 0.14 -3.59
CA HIS A 46 -1.01 1.41 -2.94
C HIS A 46 -0.53 2.61 -3.73
N VAL A 47 -1.31 3.66 -3.58
CA VAL A 47 -1.39 4.79 -4.48
C VAL A 47 -1.29 6.02 -3.60
N TRP A 48 -0.36 6.90 -3.93
CA TRP A 48 -0.23 8.20 -3.29
C TRP A 48 -0.67 9.31 -4.22
N PHE A 49 -1.29 10.31 -3.62
CA PHE A 49 -1.63 11.55 -4.27
C PHE A 49 -0.79 12.68 -3.67
N ASN A 50 -0.64 13.77 -4.40
CA ASN A 50 0.12 14.92 -3.89
C ASN A 50 -0.60 15.67 -2.77
N HIS A 51 -1.92 15.46 -2.61
CA HIS A 51 -2.73 16.00 -1.51
C HIS A 51 -3.50 14.88 -0.80
N GLU A 52 -3.98 15.18 0.40
CA GLU A 52 -4.86 14.29 1.17
C GLU A 52 -6.23 14.15 0.50
N LEU A 53 -6.74 12.92 0.41
CA LEU A 53 -8.04 12.58 -0.15
C LEU A 53 -9.16 12.94 0.82
N ASP A 54 -10.28 13.41 0.26
CA ASP A 54 -11.55 13.38 0.98
C ASP A 54 -12.08 11.94 0.96
N ALA A 55 -11.66 11.14 1.95
CA ALA A 55 -11.93 9.71 2.02
C ALA A 55 -13.43 9.35 1.95
N GLN A 56 -14.32 10.23 2.45
CA GLN A 56 -15.77 10.00 2.41
C GLN A 56 -16.37 10.19 1.01
N SER A 57 -15.69 10.95 0.15
CA SER A 57 -16.10 11.15 -1.24
C SER A 57 -15.63 10.06 -2.20
N VAL A 58 -14.74 9.17 -1.75
CA VAL A 58 -14.17 8.11 -2.60
C VAL A 58 -15.18 6.99 -2.79
N THR A 59 -15.67 6.85 -4.01
CA THR A 59 -16.57 5.77 -4.42
C THR A 59 -15.90 4.86 -5.44
N ALA A 60 -16.31 3.58 -5.48
CA ALA A 60 -15.67 2.57 -6.31
C ALA A 60 -15.73 2.88 -7.82
N ASP A 61 -16.73 3.62 -8.28
CA ASP A 61 -16.88 4.02 -9.69
C ASP A 61 -15.83 5.05 -10.14
N LEU A 62 -15.17 5.74 -9.21
CA LEU A 62 -14.07 6.68 -9.50
C LEU A 62 -12.73 6.00 -9.74
N ILE A 63 -12.64 4.69 -9.47
CA ILE A 63 -11.43 3.87 -9.63
C ILE A 63 -11.74 2.72 -10.58
N GLN A 64 -11.07 2.72 -11.73
CA GLN A 64 -11.18 1.62 -12.68
C GLN A 64 -9.88 0.83 -12.67
N VAL A 65 -10.00 -0.49 -12.62
CA VAL A 65 -8.85 -1.41 -12.65
C VAL A 65 -9.07 -2.41 -13.78
N ASP A 66 -8.12 -2.47 -14.71
CA ASP A 66 -8.13 -3.41 -15.82
C ASP A 66 -6.83 -4.24 -15.84
N PRO A 67 -6.88 -5.59 -15.82
CA PRO A 67 -8.08 -6.42 -15.67
C PRO A 67 -8.82 -6.19 -14.35
N PRO A 68 -10.13 -6.49 -14.26
CA PRO A 68 -10.88 -6.35 -13.02
C PRO A 68 -10.33 -7.26 -11.92
N LEU A 69 -10.42 -6.81 -10.66
CA LEU A 69 -9.96 -7.54 -9.48
C LEU A 69 -11.14 -8.28 -8.81
N PRO A 70 -11.20 -9.62 -8.85
CA PRO A 70 -12.18 -10.37 -8.05
C PRO A 70 -12.02 -10.07 -6.56
N GLY A 71 -13.15 -9.81 -5.88
CA GLY A 71 -13.15 -9.38 -4.48
C GLY A 71 -12.48 -8.02 -4.26
N GLY A 72 -12.52 -7.15 -5.27
CA GLY A 72 -11.91 -5.83 -5.24
C GLY A 72 -12.44 -4.94 -4.12
N VAL A 73 -11.54 -4.34 -3.34
CA VAL A 73 -11.86 -3.38 -2.28
C VAL A 73 -10.92 -2.18 -2.40
N VAL A 74 -11.46 -0.98 -2.20
CA VAL A 74 -10.70 0.26 -2.17
C VAL A 74 -10.83 0.90 -0.79
N GLU A 75 -9.70 1.20 -0.18
CA GLU A 75 -9.59 1.87 1.11
C GLU A 75 -8.81 3.16 0.91
N ALA A 76 -9.42 4.32 1.19
CA ALA A 76 -8.76 5.62 1.04
C ALA A 76 -8.67 6.34 2.39
N GLY A 77 -7.57 7.07 2.59
CA GLY A 77 -7.37 7.88 3.80
C GLY A 77 -6.05 8.63 3.73
N TRP A 78 -6.01 9.83 4.31
CA TRP A 78 -4.85 10.71 4.20
C TRP A 78 -4.49 10.95 2.72
N GLY A 79 -3.21 11.05 2.38
CA GLY A 79 -2.74 11.13 0.99
C GLY A 79 -2.63 9.79 0.27
N SER A 80 -3.24 8.70 0.76
CA SER A 80 -3.08 7.38 0.18
C SER A 80 -4.38 6.61 -0.04
N MET A 81 -4.30 5.68 -0.99
CA MET A 81 -5.35 4.73 -1.31
C MET A 81 -4.74 3.34 -1.45
N THR A 82 -5.35 2.35 -0.83
CA THR A 82 -5.00 0.93 -0.96
C THR A 82 -6.08 0.21 -1.75
N ILE A 83 -5.68 -0.47 -2.81
CA ILE A 83 -6.54 -1.26 -3.69
C ILE A 83 -6.18 -2.73 -3.49
N ARG A 84 -7.14 -3.52 -3.01
CA ARG A 84 -7.01 -4.96 -2.72
C ARG A 84 -7.86 -5.77 -3.67
N GLY A 85 -7.48 -7.02 -3.91
CA GLY A 85 -8.26 -7.99 -4.66
C GLY A 85 -7.36 -9.10 -5.21
N GLN A 86 -7.97 -10.09 -5.85
CA GLN A 86 -7.21 -11.21 -6.42
C GLN A 86 -6.54 -10.75 -7.73
N THR A 87 -5.20 -10.63 -7.71
CA THR A 87 -4.41 -10.32 -8.91
C THR A 87 -3.90 -11.60 -9.58
N ARG A 88 -3.74 -11.54 -10.91
CA ARG A 88 -3.15 -12.61 -11.71
C ARG A 88 -1.63 -12.41 -11.80
N ALA A 89 -0.89 -13.51 -11.75
CA ALA A 89 0.53 -13.51 -12.02
C ALA A 89 0.83 -13.05 -13.46
N ASN A 90 2.02 -12.48 -13.67
CA ASN A 90 2.51 -12.05 -14.98
C ASN A 90 1.52 -11.17 -15.75
N THR A 91 0.82 -10.28 -15.05
CA THR A 91 -0.25 -9.46 -15.61
C THR A 91 0.01 -8.00 -15.31
N THR A 92 -0.09 -7.16 -16.34
CA THR A 92 -0.03 -5.70 -16.18
C THR A 92 -1.44 -5.18 -15.95
N TYR A 93 -1.63 -4.49 -14.83
CA TYR A 93 -2.85 -3.80 -14.45
C TYR A 93 -2.75 -2.31 -14.79
N THR A 94 -3.82 -1.75 -15.34
CA THR A 94 -4.01 -0.32 -15.54
C THR A 94 -5.00 0.19 -14.50
N LEU A 95 -4.54 1.08 -13.63
CA LEU A 95 -5.34 1.80 -12.65
C LEU A 95 -5.71 3.15 -13.25
N THR A 96 -7.00 3.48 -13.30
CA THR A 96 -7.50 4.76 -13.80
C THR A 96 -8.29 5.46 -12.70
N PHE A 97 -7.90 6.69 -12.37
CA PHE A 97 -8.54 7.55 -11.39
C PHE A 97 -9.29 8.66 -12.12
N LEU A 98 -10.60 8.76 -11.90
CA LEU A 98 -11.49 9.65 -12.66
C LEU A 98 -11.56 11.07 -12.07
N PRO A 99 -11.98 12.07 -12.88
CA PRO A 99 -12.07 13.48 -12.47
C PRO A 99 -12.92 13.79 -11.23
N GLY A 100 -13.79 12.87 -10.78
CA GLY A 100 -14.59 13.06 -9.58
C GLY A 100 -13.82 12.84 -8.27
N LEU A 101 -12.62 12.26 -8.32
CA LEU A 101 -11.80 12.05 -7.13
C LEU A 101 -11.39 13.40 -6.52
N ARG A 102 -11.63 13.55 -5.22
CA ARG A 102 -11.52 14.83 -4.51
C ARG A 102 -10.46 14.79 -3.40
N ASP A 103 -9.77 15.90 -3.21
CA ASP A 103 -8.90 16.13 -2.06
C ASP A 103 -9.65 16.78 -0.89
N SER A 104 -9.04 16.78 0.30
CA SER A 104 -9.60 17.36 1.52
C SER A 104 -9.72 18.89 1.48
N PHE A 105 -9.13 19.53 0.46
CA PHE A 105 -9.24 20.97 0.20
C PHE A 105 -10.35 21.30 -0.81
N GLY A 106 -11.06 20.29 -1.30
CA GLY A 106 -12.20 20.41 -2.20
C GLY A 106 -11.83 20.45 -3.69
N GLN A 107 -10.55 20.32 -4.05
CA GLN A 107 -10.10 20.22 -5.44
C GLN A 107 -10.38 18.81 -5.98
N THR A 108 -10.62 18.70 -7.28
CA THR A 108 -10.82 17.43 -7.96
C THR A 108 -9.75 17.19 -9.03
N LEU A 109 -9.57 15.92 -9.42
CA LEU A 109 -8.73 15.60 -10.58
C LEU A 109 -9.30 16.31 -11.82
N SER A 110 -8.48 17.06 -12.54
CA SER A 110 -8.93 17.81 -13.72
C SER A 110 -9.28 16.92 -14.93
N LYS A 111 -8.67 15.74 -14.99
CA LYS A 111 -8.82 14.74 -16.05
C LYS A 111 -8.52 13.35 -15.50
N PRO A 112 -8.92 12.26 -16.19
CA PRO A 112 -8.52 10.92 -15.80
C PRO A 112 -7.00 10.80 -15.73
N GLN A 113 -6.48 10.15 -14.70
CA GLN A 113 -5.06 9.86 -14.54
C GLN A 113 -4.84 8.35 -14.41
N THR A 114 -3.78 7.83 -15.01
CA THR A 114 -3.55 6.39 -15.11
C THR A 114 -2.18 5.99 -14.59
N ALA A 115 -2.12 4.85 -13.90
CA ALA A 115 -0.88 4.16 -13.57
C ALA A 115 -0.91 2.73 -14.10
N ARG A 116 0.24 2.23 -14.54
CA ARG A 116 0.41 0.83 -14.93
C ARG A 116 1.31 0.12 -13.94
N VAL A 117 0.86 -1.01 -13.45
CA VAL A 117 1.55 -1.83 -12.46
C VAL A 117 1.66 -3.25 -13.00
N HIS A 118 2.88 -3.80 -13.04
CA HIS A 118 3.08 -5.19 -13.44
C HIS A 118 3.13 -6.08 -12.21
N VAL A 119 2.18 -7.01 -12.10
CA VAL A 119 2.22 -8.09 -11.10
C VAL A 119 3.08 -9.20 -11.67
N GLY A 120 4.17 -9.49 -10.98
CA GLY A 120 5.14 -10.51 -11.38
C GLY A 120 4.65 -11.94 -11.12
N GLU A 121 5.60 -12.87 -11.13
CA GLU A 121 5.33 -14.27 -10.87
C GLU A 121 4.92 -14.52 -9.41
N GLN A 122 4.11 -15.56 -9.19
CA GLN A 122 3.94 -16.10 -7.85
C GLN A 122 5.26 -16.76 -7.44
N GLY A 123 5.92 -16.20 -6.43
CA GLY A 123 7.11 -16.81 -5.86
C GLY A 123 6.81 -18.22 -5.31
N GLN A 124 7.85 -19.05 -5.25
CA GLN A 124 7.75 -20.34 -4.57
C GLN A 124 7.63 -20.10 -3.07
N PHE A 125 6.68 -20.77 -2.42
CA PHE A 125 6.64 -20.81 -0.97
C PHE A 125 6.17 -22.16 -0.46
N LEU A 126 6.65 -22.49 0.73
CA LEU A 126 6.22 -23.62 1.53
C LEU A 126 6.04 -23.10 2.95
N TYR A 127 4.85 -23.28 3.49
CA TYR A 127 4.49 -22.98 4.86
C TYR A 127 4.16 -24.29 5.57
N SER A 128 4.73 -24.45 6.76
CA SER A 128 4.39 -25.51 7.70
C SER A 128 4.21 -24.89 9.08
N PRO A 129 3.47 -25.55 9.98
CA PRO A 129 3.47 -25.23 11.40
C PRO A 129 4.90 -25.04 11.92
N GLN A 130 5.14 -23.93 12.62
CA GLN A 130 6.47 -23.58 13.14
C GLN A 130 6.65 -23.89 14.63
N VAL A 131 5.60 -24.40 15.26
CA VAL A 131 5.57 -24.76 16.68
C VAL A 131 5.25 -26.24 16.84
N MET A 132 5.48 -26.76 18.04
CA MET A 132 5.05 -28.12 18.39
C MET A 132 3.53 -28.22 18.21
N GLU A 133 3.10 -29.19 17.42
CA GLU A 133 1.70 -29.47 17.14
C GLU A 133 1.37 -30.88 17.62
N VAL A 134 0.31 -31.01 18.41
CA VAL A 134 -0.24 -32.31 18.81
C VAL A 134 -1.27 -32.70 17.76
N LEU A 135 -0.96 -33.75 17.01
CA LEU A 135 -1.84 -34.20 15.93
C LEU A 135 -3.05 -34.97 16.51
N PRO A 136 -4.29 -34.67 16.10
CA PRO A 136 -5.48 -35.36 16.58
C PRO A 136 -5.46 -36.85 16.19
N PRO A 137 -5.66 -37.77 17.14
CA PRO A 137 -5.62 -39.21 16.88
C PRO A 137 -6.83 -39.73 16.07
N ASP A 138 -7.94 -39.02 16.11
CA ASP A 138 -9.22 -39.34 15.47
C ASP A 138 -9.25 -39.03 13.96
N GLU A 139 -8.40 -38.12 13.48
CA GLU A 139 -8.29 -37.79 12.04
C GLU A 139 -7.11 -38.50 11.34
N GLY A 140 -6.48 -39.46 12.02
CA GLY A 140 -5.33 -40.19 11.50
C GLY A 140 -4.01 -39.41 11.54
N GLY A 141 -3.94 -38.34 12.35
CA GLY A 141 -2.71 -37.58 12.59
C GLY A 141 -2.14 -36.90 11.35
N GLN A 142 -2.89 -35.95 10.77
CA GLN A 142 -2.48 -35.24 9.56
C GLN A 142 -1.57 -34.04 9.86
N PHE A 143 -0.42 -33.96 9.19
CA PHE A 143 0.45 -32.79 9.26
C PHE A 143 0.22 -31.89 8.04
N GLN A 144 -0.35 -30.71 8.26
CA GLN A 144 -0.69 -29.80 7.18
C GLN A 144 0.54 -29.02 6.68
N ILE A 145 0.75 -29.01 5.37
CA ILE A 145 1.67 -28.09 4.69
C ILE A 145 0.92 -27.32 3.61
N ILE A 146 1.26 -26.05 3.43
CA ILE A 146 0.69 -25.18 2.40
C ILE A 146 1.82 -24.77 1.47
N SER A 147 1.62 -24.85 0.16
CA SER A 147 2.66 -24.44 -0.80
C SER A 147 2.08 -23.80 -2.04
N ALA A 148 2.85 -22.93 -2.69
CA ALA A 148 2.63 -22.53 -4.08
C ALA A 148 3.91 -22.66 -4.89
N ASN A 149 3.77 -23.11 -6.14
CA ASN A 149 4.87 -23.35 -7.07
C ASN A 149 5.98 -24.27 -6.55
N VAL A 150 5.67 -25.14 -5.58
CA VAL A 150 6.56 -26.20 -5.06
C VAL A 150 5.97 -27.57 -5.47
N PRO A 151 6.46 -28.20 -6.56
CA PRO A 151 5.85 -29.43 -7.08
C PRO A 151 6.20 -30.68 -6.28
N ARG A 152 7.24 -30.63 -5.42
CA ARG A 152 7.68 -31.75 -4.59
C ARG A 152 8.21 -31.25 -3.27
N VAL A 153 7.86 -31.94 -2.19
CA VAL A 153 8.37 -31.69 -0.83
C VAL A 153 8.98 -32.97 -0.29
N ARG A 154 10.15 -32.88 0.35
CA ARG A 154 10.78 -33.99 1.07
C ARG A 154 10.53 -33.81 2.57
N LEU A 155 9.77 -34.73 3.17
CA LEU A 155 9.63 -34.81 4.62
C LEU A 155 10.68 -35.75 5.21
N LEU A 156 11.28 -35.35 6.34
CA LEU A 156 12.10 -36.20 7.19
C LEU A 156 11.42 -36.29 8.56
N GLY A 157 10.95 -37.48 8.92
CA GLY A 157 10.33 -37.76 10.20
C GLY A 157 11.29 -38.51 11.12
N TYR A 158 11.39 -38.07 12.37
CA TYR A 158 12.19 -38.73 13.41
C TYR A 158 11.28 -39.11 14.57
N ARG A 159 11.52 -40.29 15.15
CA ARG A 159 10.94 -40.69 16.43
C ARG A 159 11.93 -40.29 17.51
N VAL A 160 11.46 -39.56 18.51
CA VAL A 160 12.25 -39.10 19.67
C VAL A 160 11.54 -39.51 20.96
N GLU A 161 12.29 -39.55 22.05
CA GLU A 161 11.78 -39.80 23.40
C GLU A 161 11.77 -38.52 24.23
N PRO A 162 10.95 -38.43 25.30
CA PRO A 162 10.96 -37.26 26.19
C PRO A 162 12.35 -36.93 26.78
N ALA A 163 13.21 -37.93 26.95
CA ALA A 163 14.57 -37.76 27.44
C ALA A 163 15.49 -36.97 26.46
N ASP A 164 15.15 -36.90 25.18
CA ASP A 164 15.92 -36.18 24.16
C ASP A 164 15.67 -34.66 24.19
N TRP A 165 14.63 -34.21 24.90
CA TRP A 165 14.19 -32.82 24.93
C TRP A 165 15.28 -31.82 25.35
N PRO A 166 16.09 -32.06 26.40
CA PRO A 166 17.17 -31.15 26.77
C PRO A 166 18.23 -30.99 25.68
N GLN A 167 18.56 -32.06 24.95
CA GLN A 167 19.55 -32.01 23.86
C GLN A 167 19.01 -31.20 22.67
N PHE A 168 17.73 -31.36 22.33
CA PHE A 168 17.06 -30.57 21.29
C PHE A 168 17.09 -29.07 21.62
N LEU A 169 16.76 -28.69 22.86
CA LEU A 169 16.79 -27.28 23.28
C LEU A 169 18.19 -26.67 23.25
N ALA A 170 19.24 -27.46 23.50
CA ALA A 170 20.63 -27.00 23.43
C ALA A 170 21.16 -26.82 21.99
N ALA A 171 20.51 -27.46 21.01
CA ALA A 171 20.92 -27.43 19.59
C ALA A 171 20.15 -26.41 18.72
N ARG A 172 19.07 -25.83 19.26
CA ARG A 172 18.26 -24.77 18.64
C ARG A 172 18.94 -23.41 18.74
#